data_AF-W2PFB8-F1
#
_entry.id   AF-W2PFB8-F1
#
_cell.length_a   1.000
_cell.length_b   1.000
_cell.length_c   1.000
_cell.angle_alpha   90.00
_cell.angle_beta   90.00
_cell.angle_gamma   90.00
#
_symmetry.space_group_name_H-M   'P 1'
#
loop_
_entity.id
_entity.type
_entity.pdbx_description
1 polymer ?
#
loop_
_entity_poly.entity_id
_entity_poly.type
_entity_poly.pdbx_seq_one_letter_code
_entity_poly.pdbx_strand_id
1 'polypeptide(L)'
;MVSARAGILTVSGVKLKYDAPSRTCVTFSHCSGWGEASKLLYAHVPSGQSIVFFAEEDCAGDPVFTGDVGKTFGNEIVKGDKAIARSFILAKYTHYPVKGIISECRGESALVSNASEDNNSTAWLYSSSWGSSQDGNLSLNWFGPLESDEVSVGDI
;
A
#
# COMPACT_ATOMS: atom_id res chain seq x y z
N MET A 1 17.58 -3.52 0.94
CA MET A 1 16.79 -2.31 0.60
C MET A 1 15.35 -2.60 0.97
N VAL A 2 14.65 -1.66 1.59
CA VAL A 2 13.22 -1.81 1.87
C VAL A 2 12.44 -1.38 0.61
N SER A 3 11.56 -2.26 0.11
CA SER A 3 10.70 -1.95 -1.04
C SER A 3 9.65 -0.91 -0.65
N ALA A 4 9.36 0.02 -1.56
CA ALA A 4 8.21 0.90 -1.43
C ALA A 4 6.92 0.09 -1.43
N ARG A 5 5.90 0.57 -0.73
CA ARG A 5 4.61 -0.12 -0.58
C ARG A 5 3.46 0.84 -0.69
N ALA A 6 2.35 0.35 -1.20
CA ALA A 6 1.11 1.09 -1.28
C ALA A 6 -0.10 0.15 -1.15
N GLY A 7 -1.25 0.73 -0.85
CA GLY A 7 -2.45 -0.04 -0.61
C GLY A 7 -3.62 0.80 -0.18
N ILE A 8 -4.72 0.12 0.13
CA ILE A 8 -5.96 0.74 0.61
C ILE A 8 -6.45 0.06 1.89
N LEU A 9 -7.08 0.85 2.75
CA LEU A 9 -8.02 0.36 3.75
C LEU A 9 -9.42 0.59 3.19
N THR A 10 -10.20 -0.46 3.00
CA THR A 10 -11.58 -0.35 2.50
C THR A 10 -12.53 0.17 3.58
N VAL A 11 -13.71 0.62 3.17
CA VAL A 11 -14.81 1.00 4.08
C VAL A 11 -15.30 -0.19 4.93
N SER A 12 -15.14 -1.42 4.44
CA SER A 12 -15.45 -2.65 5.18
C SER A 12 -14.33 -3.09 6.14
N GLY A 13 -13.23 -2.32 6.22
CA GLY A 13 -12.10 -2.59 7.12
C GLY A 13 -11.08 -3.59 6.58
N VAL A 14 -11.22 -4.04 5.32
CA VAL A 14 -10.24 -4.90 4.66
C VAL A 14 -9.02 -4.10 4.26
N LYS A 15 -7.85 -4.69 4.53
CA LYS A 15 -6.52 -4.16 4.31
C LYS A 15 -5.91 -4.82 3.08
N LEU A 16 -5.65 -4.03 2.04
CA LEU A 16 -5.03 -4.50 0.80
C LEU A 16 -3.69 -3.80 0.60
N LYS A 17 -2.60 -4.55 0.62
CA LYS A 17 -1.23 -4.02 0.67
C LYS A 17 -0.35 -4.74 -0.35
N TYR A 18 0.41 -3.94 -1.07
CA TYR A 18 1.18 -4.39 -2.22
C TYR A 18 2.58 -3.77 -2.22
N ASP A 19 3.51 -4.45 -2.86
CA ASP A 19 4.79 -3.82 -3.18
C ASP A 19 4.58 -2.79 -4.30
N ALA A 20 5.36 -1.71 -4.27
CA ALA A 20 5.27 -0.61 -5.22
C ALA A 20 6.55 -0.52 -6.07
N PRO A 21 6.71 -1.39 -7.09
CA PRO A 21 7.85 -1.31 -7.99
C PRO A 21 7.89 0.03 -8.75
N SER A 22 9.09 0.64 -8.82
CA SER A 22 9.27 1.89 -9.57
C SER A 22 8.87 1.74 -11.04
N ARG A 23 8.02 2.67 -11.50
CA ARG A 23 7.57 2.82 -12.91
C ARG A 23 6.75 1.65 -13.47
N THR A 24 6.15 0.85 -12.59
CA THR A 24 5.23 -0.24 -12.94
C THR A 24 3.87 0.09 -12.34
N CYS A 25 2.81 -0.01 -13.13
CA CYS A 25 1.44 0.14 -12.61
C CYS A 25 1.04 -1.14 -11.90
N VAL A 26 0.53 -1.02 -10.67
CA VAL A 26 0.00 -2.14 -9.89
C VAL A 26 -1.52 -2.01 -9.85
N THR A 27 -2.21 -2.97 -10.46
CA THR A 27 -3.66 -3.09 -10.45
C THR A 27 -4.09 -4.09 -9.40
N PHE A 28 -5.13 -3.76 -8.62
CA PHE A 28 -5.59 -4.58 -7.50
C PHE A 28 -7.12 -4.64 -7.35
N SER A 29 -7.87 -4.00 -8.24
CA SER A 29 -9.34 -3.97 -8.27
C SER A 29 -10.03 -5.33 -8.44
N HIS A 30 -9.34 -6.30 -9.03
CA HIS A 30 -9.84 -7.66 -9.26
C HIS A 30 -9.58 -8.58 -8.06
N CYS A 31 -8.97 -8.08 -6.99
CA CYS A 31 -8.58 -8.87 -5.84
C CYS A 31 -9.71 -9.04 -4.84
N SER A 32 -9.75 -10.22 -4.21
CA SER A 32 -10.71 -10.49 -3.13
C SER A 32 -10.52 -9.50 -1.99
N GLY A 33 -11.64 -8.95 -1.49
CA GLY A 33 -11.62 -7.92 -0.46
C GLY A 33 -11.43 -6.50 -0.98
N TRP A 34 -11.31 -6.30 -2.30
CA TRP A 34 -11.38 -4.96 -2.89
C TRP A 34 -12.78 -4.36 -2.74
N GLY A 35 -12.79 -3.04 -2.56
CA GLY A 35 -13.99 -2.21 -2.45
C GLY A 35 -13.59 -0.75 -2.29
N GLU A 36 -14.56 0.12 -2.03
CA GLU A 36 -14.32 1.54 -1.80
C GLU A 36 -13.30 1.75 -0.66
N ALA A 37 -12.28 2.58 -0.91
CA ALA A 37 -11.29 2.94 0.07
C ALA A 37 -11.87 3.94 1.08
N SER A 38 -11.63 3.70 2.36
CA SER A 38 -11.73 4.72 3.41
C SER A 38 -10.41 5.48 3.58
N LYS A 39 -9.27 4.82 3.30
CA LYS A 39 -7.94 5.42 3.29
C LYS A 39 -7.05 4.86 2.18
N LEU A 40 -6.24 5.73 1.58
CA LEU A 40 -5.09 5.35 0.74
C LEU A 40 -3.82 5.40 1.58
N LEU A 41 -2.91 4.46 1.37
CA LEU A 41 -1.80 4.22 2.28
C LEU A 41 -0.51 3.94 1.51
N TYR A 42 0.61 4.49 1.98
CA TYR A 42 1.92 4.25 1.36
C TYR A 42 3.09 4.39 2.34
N ALA A 43 4.19 3.71 2.00
CA ALA A 43 5.39 3.66 2.83
C ALA A 43 6.66 3.38 2.03
N HIS A 44 7.79 3.72 2.63
CA HIS A 44 9.13 3.51 2.07
C HIS A 44 9.28 4.07 0.65
N VAL A 45 8.56 5.14 0.32
CA VAL A 45 8.68 5.84 -0.96
C VAL A 45 10.10 6.43 -1.07
N PRO A 46 10.89 6.09 -2.11
CA PRO A 46 12.24 6.60 -2.25
C PRO A 46 12.25 8.12 -2.46
N SER A 47 13.33 8.77 -2.02
CA SER A 47 13.51 10.20 -2.25
C SER A 47 13.42 10.55 -3.74
N GLY A 48 12.74 11.65 -4.05
CA GLY A 48 12.48 12.10 -5.42
C GLY A 48 11.42 11.29 -6.17
N GLN A 49 10.66 10.43 -5.48
CA GLN A 49 9.49 9.73 -6.03
C GLN A 49 8.23 10.11 -5.26
N SER A 50 7.07 9.86 -5.88
CA SER A 50 5.74 9.98 -5.29
C SER A 50 4.93 8.72 -5.60
N ILE A 51 3.99 8.37 -4.72
CA ILE A 51 2.97 7.38 -5.03
C ILE A 51 1.78 8.09 -5.68
N VAL A 52 1.16 7.45 -6.67
CA VAL A 52 -0.02 7.99 -7.36
C VAL A 52 -1.05 6.89 -7.51
N PHE A 53 -2.30 7.17 -7.12
CA PHE A 53 -3.43 6.25 -7.21
C PHE A 53 -4.42 6.72 -8.29
N PHE A 54 -5.06 5.76 -8.96
CA PHE A 54 -6.00 5.99 -10.05
C PHE A 54 -7.30 5.22 -9.86
N ALA A 55 -8.37 5.75 -10.44
CA ALA A 55 -9.66 5.05 -10.53
C ALA A 55 -9.64 3.99 -11.64
N GLU A 56 -8.77 4.18 -12.62
CA GLU A 56 -8.50 3.30 -13.74
C GLU A 56 -7.57 2.15 -13.33
N GLU A 57 -7.60 1.07 -14.08
CA GLU A 57 -6.82 -0.13 -13.79
C GLU A 57 -5.40 -0.07 -14.35
N ASP A 58 -5.16 0.76 -15.36
CA ASP A 58 -3.92 0.84 -16.14
C ASP A 58 -3.02 2.03 -15.77
N CYS A 59 -3.30 2.69 -14.64
CA CYS A 59 -2.65 3.94 -14.22
C CYS A 59 -2.69 5.02 -15.31
N ALA A 60 -3.76 5.04 -16.11
CA ALA A 60 -4.05 6.10 -17.05
C ALA A 60 -5.04 7.11 -16.46
N GLY A 61 -5.19 8.26 -17.11
CA GLY A 61 -6.16 9.27 -16.74
C GLY A 61 -5.74 10.16 -15.57
N ASP A 62 -6.74 10.79 -14.95
CA ASP A 62 -6.55 11.72 -13.84
C ASP A 62 -6.40 10.96 -12.51
N PRO A 63 -5.36 11.25 -11.72
CA PRO A 63 -5.15 10.55 -10.46
C PRO A 63 -6.21 10.94 -9.42
N VAL A 64 -6.69 9.95 -8.67
CA VAL A 64 -7.55 10.20 -7.50
C VAL A 64 -6.75 10.75 -6.33
N PHE A 65 -5.45 10.45 -6.28
CA PHE A 65 -4.50 10.96 -5.29
C PHE A 65 -3.07 10.93 -5.82
N THR A 66 -2.31 11.98 -5.48
CA THR A 66 -0.86 12.08 -5.73
C THR A 66 -0.20 12.45 -4.40
N GLY A 67 0.69 11.58 -3.91
CA GLY A 67 1.47 11.86 -2.72
C GLY A 67 2.56 12.91 -2.98
N ASP A 68 2.93 13.66 -1.94
CA ASP A 68 4.01 14.65 -2.04
C ASP A 68 5.33 13.97 -2.41
N VAL A 69 6.09 14.57 -3.32
CA VAL A 69 7.40 14.06 -3.74
C VAL A 69 8.35 14.00 -2.55
N GLY A 70 9.02 12.86 -2.37
CA GLY A 70 9.99 12.65 -1.29
C GLY A 70 9.37 12.37 0.08
N LYS A 71 8.03 12.28 0.18
CA LYS A 71 7.36 11.87 1.41
C LYS A 71 7.40 10.35 1.53
N THR A 72 8.19 9.85 2.47
CA THR A 72 8.43 8.40 2.62
C THR A 72 7.19 7.62 3.03
N PHE A 73 6.30 8.23 3.83
CA PHE A 73 5.10 7.60 4.38
C PHE A 73 3.90 8.55 4.26
N GLY A 74 2.71 7.98 4.18
CA GLY A 74 1.48 8.75 4.27
C GLY A 74 0.24 7.89 4.33
N ASN A 75 -0.83 8.55 4.77
CA ASN A 75 -2.19 8.05 4.71
C ASN A 75 -3.09 9.20 4.31
N GLU A 76 -4.04 8.95 3.41
CA GLU A 76 -5.01 9.93 2.94
C GLU A 76 -6.41 9.39 3.17
N ILE A 77 -7.27 10.16 3.83
CA ILE A 77 -8.69 9.80 4.00
C ILE A 77 -9.44 10.20 2.73
N VAL A 78 -10.11 9.25 2.09
CA VAL A 78 -10.80 9.46 0.82
C VAL A 78 -12.30 9.17 0.93
N LYS A 79 -13.10 9.85 0.09
CA LYS A 79 -14.57 9.73 0.00
C LYS A 79 -15.04 10.03 -1.42
N GLY A 80 -16.25 9.57 -1.76
CA GLY A 80 -16.85 9.80 -3.08
C GLY A 80 -16.00 9.19 -4.19
N ASP A 81 -15.84 9.87 -5.31
CA ASP A 81 -15.09 9.36 -6.47
C ASP A 81 -13.63 9.02 -6.13
N LYS A 82 -13.03 9.72 -5.15
CA LYS A 82 -11.67 9.44 -4.69
C LYS A 82 -11.54 8.14 -3.89
N ALA A 83 -12.65 7.59 -3.40
CA ALA A 83 -12.67 6.29 -2.73
C ALA A 83 -12.50 5.13 -3.74
N ILE A 84 -12.69 5.39 -5.04
CA ILE A 84 -12.48 4.40 -6.08
C ILE A 84 -11.01 4.44 -6.51
N ALA A 85 -10.18 3.65 -5.82
CA ALA A 85 -8.79 3.41 -6.20
C ALA A 85 -8.63 1.96 -6.68
N ARG A 86 -8.20 1.79 -7.92
CA ARG A 86 -8.05 0.47 -8.59
C ARG A 86 -6.62 0.12 -8.93
N SER A 87 -5.78 1.14 -9.11
CA SER A 87 -4.37 0.97 -9.39
C SER A 87 -3.52 2.06 -8.76
N PHE A 88 -2.22 1.79 -8.66
CA PHE A 88 -1.23 2.79 -8.26
C PHE A 88 0.10 2.62 -9.00
N ILE A 89 0.91 3.67 -9.02
CA ILE A 89 2.28 3.64 -9.54
C ILE A 89 3.22 4.44 -8.62
N LEU A 90 4.43 3.93 -8.48
CA LEU A 90 5.54 4.70 -7.91
C LEU A 90 6.20 5.54 -9.03
N ALA A 91 5.89 6.84 -9.03
CA ALA A 91 6.31 7.80 -10.03
C ALA A 91 7.58 8.56 -9.62
N LYS A 92 8.41 8.91 -10.60
CA LYS A 92 9.64 9.72 -10.40
C LYS A 92 9.60 11.06 -11.15
N TYR A 93 8.99 11.07 -12.34
CA TYR A 93 8.93 12.23 -13.24
C TYR A 93 7.64 12.24 -14.08
N THR A 94 7.12 11.05 -14.40
CA THR A 94 5.88 10.86 -15.16
C THR A 94 5.00 9.86 -14.42
N HIS A 95 3.69 10.02 -14.56
CA HIS A 95 2.71 9.09 -14.01
C HIS A 95 2.40 7.92 -14.95
N TYR A 96 2.93 7.94 -16.18
CA TYR A 96 2.76 6.82 -17.11
C TYR A 96 3.63 5.61 -16.75
N PRO A 97 3.06 4.39 -16.73
CA PRO A 97 3.83 3.18 -16.56
C PRO A 97 4.75 2.97 -17.76
N VAL A 98 6.04 2.75 -17.48
CA VAL A 98 7.04 2.47 -18.53
C VAL A 98 7.48 1.02 -18.50
N LYS A 99 7.26 0.33 -17.38
CA LYS A 99 7.57 -1.10 -17.21
C LYS A 99 6.33 -2.00 -17.31
N GLY A 100 5.22 -1.45 -17.80
CA GLY A 100 3.96 -2.19 -17.95
C GLY A 100 3.07 -2.16 -16.71
N ILE A 101 2.06 -3.03 -16.74
CA ILE A 101 1.03 -3.19 -15.72
C ILE A 101 1.15 -4.59 -15.14
N ILE A 102 1.13 -4.69 -13.81
CA ILE A 102 1.07 -5.95 -13.08
C ILE A 102 -0.21 -6.00 -12.26
N SER A 103 -0.79 -7.19 -12.17
CA SER A 103 -1.96 -7.48 -11.36
C SER A 103 -1.46 -8.21 -10.12
N GLU A 104 -1.63 -7.61 -8.95
CA GLU A 104 -1.20 -8.21 -7.67
C GLU A 104 -2.42 -8.43 -6.79
N CYS A 105 -2.77 -9.70 -6.57
CA CYS A 105 -3.74 -10.09 -5.56
C CYS A 105 -3.04 -10.77 -4.40
N ARG A 106 -2.73 -9.96 -3.40
CA ARG A 106 -2.24 -10.40 -2.11
C ARG A 106 -3.19 -9.88 -1.04
N GLY A 107 -4.08 -10.75 -0.59
CA GLY A 107 -5.02 -10.43 0.47
C GLY A 107 -4.44 -10.79 1.83
N GLU A 108 -4.33 -9.83 2.75
CA GLU A 108 -4.12 -10.12 4.18
C GLU A 108 -5.37 -10.77 4.82
N SER A 109 -6.50 -10.87 4.09
CA SER A 109 -7.71 -11.55 4.56
C SER A 109 -7.58 -13.08 4.74
N ALA A 110 -6.46 -13.69 4.35
CA ALA A 110 -6.20 -15.11 4.60
C ALA A 110 -5.48 -15.39 5.95
N LEU A 111 -5.09 -14.37 6.72
CA LEU A 111 -4.22 -14.54 7.90
C LEU A 111 -4.88 -14.25 9.25
N VAL A 112 -6.16 -13.86 9.29
CA VAL A 112 -6.90 -13.74 10.57
C VAL A 112 -7.44 -15.12 10.99
N SER A 113 -6.53 -16.07 11.22
CA SER A 113 -6.80 -17.26 12.03
C SER A 113 -5.54 -17.99 12.49
N ASN A 114 -4.41 -17.29 12.69
CA ASN A 114 -3.34 -17.84 13.55
C ASN A 114 -2.35 -16.78 14.07
N ALA A 115 -2.84 -15.72 14.73
CA ALA A 115 -2.00 -14.96 15.64
C ALA A 115 -1.91 -15.71 16.97
N SER A 116 -1.26 -16.89 16.97
CA SER A 116 -0.65 -17.38 18.19
C SER A 116 0.58 -16.50 18.43
N GLU A 117 0.62 -15.93 19.62
CA GLU A 117 1.74 -15.20 20.20
C GLU A 117 3.07 -15.81 19.76
N ASP A 118 3.94 -15.03 19.12
CA ASP A 118 5.36 -15.23 19.35
C ASP A 118 6.11 -13.90 19.40
N ASN A 119 6.66 -13.73 20.59
CA ASN A 119 7.49 -12.66 21.09
C ASN A 119 8.72 -12.44 20.18
N ASN A 120 9.03 -11.16 19.95
CA ASN A 120 10.38 -10.58 19.80
C ASN A 120 10.55 -9.71 18.54
N SER A 121 10.25 -8.41 18.66
CA SER A 121 10.72 -7.37 17.74
C SER A 121 10.75 -6.00 18.43
N THR A 122 11.53 -5.88 19.50
CA THR A 122 11.90 -4.59 20.09
C THR A 122 12.91 -3.88 19.22
N ALA A 123 12.48 -3.10 18.21
CA ALA A 123 13.36 -2.13 17.54
C ALA A 123 12.67 -1.07 16.65
N TRP A 124 11.47 -0.53 16.96
CA TRP A 124 10.94 0.64 16.21
C TRP A 124 10.13 1.63 17.08
N LEU A 125 10.55 1.83 18.33
CA LEU A 125 9.79 2.62 19.31
C LEU A 125 9.99 4.15 19.28
N TYR A 126 10.77 4.74 18.36
CA TYR A 126 10.94 6.20 18.38
C TYR A 126 10.98 6.83 16.99
N SER A 127 9.84 7.35 16.56
CA SER A 127 9.73 8.72 16.01
C SER A 127 8.27 9.12 15.81
N SER A 128 7.48 9.02 16.87
CA SER A 128 6.32 9.90 17.07
C SER A 128 6.80 11.11 17.87
N SER A 129 6.91 12.29 17.24
CA SER A 129 6.67 13.60 17.85
C SER A 129 7.10 14.74 16.93
N TRP A 130 6.17 15.30 16.16
CA TRP A 130 5.69 16.69 16.29
C TRP A 130 4.82 17.06 15.08
N GLY A 131 3.53 17.35 15.34
CA GLY A 131 2.58 17.81 14.33
C GLY A 131 1.15 17.34 14.64
N SER A 132 0.44 18.13 15.44
CA SER A 132 -0.88 17.85 15.99
C SER A 132 -1.99 17.82 14.94
N SER A 133 -2.69 16.68 14.79
CA SER A 133 -4.15 16.59 14.67
C SER A 133 -4.58 15.12 14.60
N GLN A 134 -5.74 14.82 15.17
CA GLN A 134 -6.27 13.47 15.40
C GLN A 134 -6.51 12.69 14.10
N ASP A 135 -5.56 11.86 13.69
CA ASP A 135 -5.78 10.86 12.65
C ASP A 135 -5.69 9.46 13.25
N GLY A 136 -6.80 8.71 13.16
CA GLY A 136 -6.94 7.37 13.69
C GLY A 136 -5.72 6.51 13.33
N ASN A 137 -4.92 6.24 14.36
CA ASN A 137 -3.59 5.67 14.27
C ASN A 137 -3.70 4.24 13.72
N LEU A 138 -3.37 4.06 12.44
CA LEU A 138 -3.20 2.72 11.89
C LEU A 138 -2.04 2.06 12.63
N SER A 139 -2.23 0.82 13.06
CA SER A 139 -1.16 0.11 13.77
C SER A 139 0.11 0.08 12.91
N LEU A 140 1.26 0.21 13.56
CA LEU A 140 2.59 0.12 12.93
C LEU A 140 2.74 -1.15 12.07
N ASN A 141 1.97 -2.20 12.39
CA ASN A 141 1.89 -3.46 11.66
C ASN A 141 1.49 -3.28 10.19
N TRP A 142 0.73 -2.24 9.84
CA TRP A 142 0.44 -1.93 8.43
C TRP A 142 1.72 -1.68 7.63
N PHE A 143 2.72 -1.05 8.23
CA PHE A 143 4.01 -0.76 7.61
C PHE A 143 5.06 -1.86 7.81
N GLY A 144 4.70 -2.94 8.53
CA GLY A 144 5.55 -4.11 8.70
C GLY A 144 5.88 -4.81 7.37
N PRO A 145 6.82 -5.77 7.33
CA PRO A 145 7.11 -6.59 6.16
C PRO A 145 5.84 -7.18 5.52
N LEU A 146 5.83 -7.40 4.21
CA LEU A 146 4.90 -8.36 3.64
C LEU A 146 5.35 -9.75 4.09
N GLU A 147 4.41 -10.63 4.47
CA GLU A 147 4.77 -12.02 4.74
C GLU A 147 5.34 -12.64 3.44
N SER A 148 6.52 -13.26 3.55
CA SER A 148 7.08 -14.04 2.47
C SER A 148 6.31 -15.35 2.41
N ASP A 149 5.73 -15.69 1.26
CA ASP A 149 5.27 -17.06 1.01
C ASP A 149 6.53 -17.92 0.87
N GLU A 150 7.05 -18.44 1.99
CA GLU A 150 7.96 -19.56 1.93
C GLU A 150 7.15 -20.79 1.52
N VAL A 151 7.00 -20.98 0.21
CA VAL A 151 6.71 -22.31 -0.34
C VAL A 151 7.85 -23.21 0.14
N SER A 152 7.57 -23.98 1.18
CA SER A 152 8.39 -25.11 1.56
C SER A 152 8.37 -26.09 0.39
N VAL A 153 9.38 -26.00 -0.47
CA VAL A 153 9.69 -27.07 -1.41
C VAL A 153 10.15 -28.23 -0.53
N GLY A 154 9.23 -29.16 -0.27
CA GLY A 154 9.59 -30.44 0.32
C GLY A 154 10.54 -31.13 -0.64
N ASP A 155 11.79 -31.31 -0.22
CA ASP A 155 12.73 -32.21 -0.86
C ASP A 155 12.11 -33.62 -0.90
N ILE A 156 12.09 -34.21 -2.09
CA ILE A 156 11.81 -35.64 -2.35
C ILE A 156 13.05 -36.45 -2.03
#